data_AF-A0A3A8WF60-F1
#
_entry.id   AF-A0A3A8WF60-F1
#
_cell.length_a   1.000
_cell.length_b   1.000
_cell.length_c   1.000
_cell.angle_alpha   90.00
_cell.angle_beta   90.00
_cell.angle_gamma   90.00
#
_symmetry.space_group_name_H-M   'P 1'
#
loop_
_entity.id
_entity.type
_entity.pdbx_description
1 polymer ?
#
loop_
_entity_poly.entity_id
_entity_poly.type
_entity_poly.pdbx_seq_one_letter_code
_entity_poly.pdbx_strand_id
1 'polypeptide(L)' 'MINYNRLGYEIKKDFTNFSVKISQKLKRPQQKFVHQMVYGILAGNKLHLSEIARSLTLTMGLMPMTITAIS' A
#
# COMPACT_ATOMS: atom_id res chain seq x y z
N MET A 1 -23.72 0.01 -18.02
CA MET A 1 -22.38 -0.63 -18.02
C MET A 1 -21.48 0.10 -17.05
N ILE A 2 -20.76 -0.62 -16.19
CA ILE A 2 -19.79 -0.01 -15.28
C ILE A 2 -18.57 0.41 -16.10
N ASN A 3 -18.16 1.67 -15.96
CA ASN A 3 -16.93 2.16 -16.58
C ASN A 3 -15.75 1.83 -15.64
N TYR A 4 -15.04 0.76 -15.95
CA TYR A 4 -13.92 0.28 -15.13
C TYR A 4 -12.72 1.25 -15.09
N ASN A 5 -12.51 2.05 -16.14
CA ASN A 5 -11.46 3.09 -16.12
C ASN A 5 -11.78 4.18 -15.10
N ARG A 6 -13.04 4.64 -15.09
CA ARG A 6 -13.52 5.62 -14.11
C ARG A 6 -13.52 5.02 -12.71
N LEU A 7 -13.98 3.78 -12.55
CA LEU A 7 -14.01 3.10 -11.26
C LEU A 7 -12.60 2.97 -10.65
N GLY A 8 -11.61 2.55 -11.45
CA GLY A 8 -10.22 2.45 -10.99
C GLY A 8 -9.65 3.79 -10.54
N TYR A 9 -9.97 4.88 -11.24
CA TYR A 9 -9.57 6.23 -10.84
C TYR A 9 -10.19 6.64 -9.51
N GLU A 10 -11.50 6.45 -9.32
CA GLU A 10 -12.18 6.81 -8.07
C GLU A 10 -11.62 6.01 -6.88
N ILE A 11 -11.40 4.71 -7.05
CA ILE A 11 -10.80 3.86 -6.00
C ILE A 11 -9.41 4.39 -5.61
N LYS A 12 -8.55 4.73 -6.59
CA LYS A 12 -7.22 5.29 -6.31
C LYS A 12 -7.30 6.63 -5.58
N LYS A 13 -8.25 7.49 -5.98
CA LYS A 13 -8.49 8.80 -5.37
C LYS A 13 -8.93 8.65 -3.92
N ASP A 14 -9.93 7.81 -3.67
CA ASP A 14 -10.48 7.58 -2.34
C ASP A 14 -9.47 6.92 -1.41
N PHE A 15 -8.70 5.96 -1.91
CA PHE A 15 -7.58 5.35 -1.21
C PHE A 15 -6.53 6.40 -0.78
N THR A 16 -6.14 7.28 -1.69
CA THR A 16 -5.17 8.34 -1.41
C THR A 16 -5.70 9.31 -0.35
N ASN A 17 -6.96 9.73 -0.49
CA ASN A 17 -7.62 10.62 0.48
C ASN A 17 -7.72 9.98 1.87
N PHE A 18 -8.08 8.70 1.93
CA PHE A 18 -8.11 7.93 3.18
C PHE A 18 -6.73 7.88 3.83
N SER A 19 -5.70 7.51 3.07
CA SER A 19 -4.33 7.42 3.55
C SER A 19 -3.82 8.75 4.11
N VAL A 20 -4.11 9.87 3.44
CA VAL A 20 -3.76 11.22 3.92
C VAL A 20 -4.51 11.55 5.21
N LYS A 21 -5.82 11.26 5.30
CA LYS A 21 -6.62 11.53 6.50
C LYS A 21 -6.08 10.81 7.74
N ILE A 22 -5.72 9.53 7.62
CA ILE A 22 -5.21 8.75 8.76
C ILE A 22 -3.76 9.11 9.14
N SER A 23 -3.02 9.76 8.24
CA SER A 23 -1.61 10.10 8.44
C SER A 23 -1.34 11.61 8.52
N GLN A 24 -2.39 12.44 8.61
CA GLN A 24 -2.32 13.90 8.51
C GLN A 24 -1.35 14.57 9.52
N LYS A 25 -1.14 13.98 10.70
CA LYS A 25 -0.25 14.51 11.74
C LYS A 25 1.21 14.03 11.61
N LEU A 26 1.49 13.15 10.66
CA LEU A 26 2.82 12.57 10.43
C LEU A 26 3.63 13.41 9.45
N LYS A 27 4.97 13.30 9.52
CA LYS A 27 5.86 13.91 8.54
C LYS A 27 5.71 13.20 7.19
N ARG A 28 6.01 13.90 6.08
CA ARG A 28 5.87 13.36 4.71
C ARG A 28 6.47 11.94 4.51
N PRO A 29 7.67 11.60 5.02
CA PRO A 29 8.21 10.24 4.88
C PRO A 29 7.33 9.18 5.56
N GLN A 30 6.78 9.49 6.73
CA GLN A 30 5.91 8.59 7.48
C GLN A 30 4.53 8.46 6.82
N GLN A 31 3.99 9.54 6.25
CA GLN A 31 2.77 9.49 5.43
C GLN A 31 2.93 8.56 4.23
N LYS A 32 4.06 8.69 3.51
CA LYS A 32 4.40 7.80 2.39
C LYS A 32 4.51 6.34 2.84
N PHE A 33 5.12 6.10 4.00
CA PHE A 33 5.20 4.75 4.56
C PHE A 33 3.80 4.17 4.88
N VAL A 34 2.93 4.94 5.54
CA VAL A 34 1.54 4.51 5.83
C VAL A 34 0.77 4.23 4.52
N HIS A 35 0.90 5.09 3.52
CA HIS A 35 0.29 4.88 2.21
C HIS A 35 0.70 3.56 1.58
N GLN A 36 2.01 3.27 1.57
CA GLN A 36 2.54 2.00 1.07
C GLN A 36 2.03 0.81 1.91
N MET A 37 2.02 0.91 3.24
CA MET A 37 1.52 -0.16 4.10
C MET A 37 0.05 -0.50 3.83
N VAL A 38 -0.84 0.50 3.77
CA VAL A 38 -2.26 0.26 3.49
C VAL A 38 -2.43 -0.30 2.06
N TYR A 39 -1.65 0.19 1.09
CA TYR A 39 -1.67 -0.36 -0.27
C TYR A 39 -1.26 -1.83 -0.28
N GLY A 40 -0.19 -2.20 0.43
CA GLY A 40 0.28 -3.58 0.51
C GLY A 40 -0.71 -4.52 1.20
N ILE A 41 -1.44 -4.05 2.22
CA ILE A 41 -2.55 -4.81 2.83
C ILE A 41 -3.67 -5.04 1.80
N LEU A 42 -4.04 -4.01 1.06
CA LEU A 42 -5.12 -4.05 0.08
C LEU A 42 -4.77 -4.95 -1.12
N ALA A 43 -3.52 -4.88 -1.60
CA ALA A 43 -3.02 -5.70 -2.70
C ALA A 43 -2.73 -7.15 -2.27
N GLY A 44 -2.20 -7.36 -1.06
CA GLY A 44 -1.84 -8.67 -0.55
C GLY A 44 -3.02 -9.47 0.03
N ASN A 45 -4.13 -8.80 0.38
CA ASN A 45 -5.30 -9.38 1.07
C ASN A 45 -4.94 -10.22 2.31
N LYS A 46 -3.79 -9.93 2.94
CA LYS A 46 -3.25 -10.60 4.12
C LYS A 46 -2.60 -9.57 5.04
N LEU A 47 -2.78 -9.76 6.35
CA LEU A 47 -2.26 -8.87 7.38
C LEU A 47 -0.82 -9.20 7.82
N HIS A 48 -0.23 -10.30 7.32
CA HIS A 48 1.15 -10.65 7.64
C HIS A 48 2.13 -9.65 7.04
N LEU A 49 2.98 -9.05 7.88
CA LEU A 49 3.92 -7.99 7.50
C LEU A 49 4.89 -8.42 6.39
N SER A 50 5.31 -9.68 6.40
CA SER A 50 6.14 -10.27 5.34
C SER A 50 5.46 -10.25 3.97
N GLU A 51 4.16 -10.52 3.93
CA GLU A 51 3.37 -10.56 2.70
C GLU A 51 3.06 -9.15 2.17
N ILE A 52 2.80 -8.21 3.07
CA ILE A 52 2.65 -6.77 2.74
C ILE A 52 3.95 -6.25 2.13
N ALA A 53 5.10 -6.54 2.76
CA ALA A 53 6.40 -6.11 2.28
C ALA A 53 6.78 -6.78 0.94
N ARG A 54 6.45 -8.07 0.75
CA ARG A 54 6.59 -8.78 -0.53
C ARG A 54 5.77 -8.09 -1.64
N SER A 55 4.51 -7.76 -1.36
CA SER A 55 3.60 -7.11 -2.31
C SER A 55 4.08 -5.71 -2.71
N LEU A 56 4.64 -4.96 -1.76
CA LEU A 56 5.26 -3.66 -2.01
C LEU A 56 6.52 -3.77 -2.87
N THR A 57 7.38 -4.73 -2.57
CA THR A 57 8.64 -4.96 -3.32
C THR A 57 8.37 -5.32 -4.78
N LEU A 58 7.40 -6.20 -5.02
CA LEU A 58 6.96 -6.57 -6.38
C LEU A 58 6.40 -5.38 -7.17
N THR A 59 5.65 -4.49 -6.50
CA THR A 59 5.07 -3.30 -7.15
C THR A 59 6.16 -2.30 -7.56
N MET A 60 7.27 -2.21 -6.82
CA MET A 60 8.34 -1.24 -7.06
C MET A 60 9.48 -1.76 -7.95
N GLY A 61 9.44 -3.02 -8.38
CA GLY A 61 10.48 -3.61 -9.23
C GLY A 61 11.84 -3.78 -8.55
N LEU A 62 11.90 -3.71 -7.22
CA LEU A 62 13.12 -3.92 -6.44
C LEU A 62 13.30 -5.43 -6.18
N MET A 63 14.54 -5.92 -6.24
CA MET A 63 14.90 -7.31 -5.94
C MET A 63 14.46 -7.67 -4.51
N PRO A 64 14.00 -8.91 -4.22
CA PRO A 64 13.45 -9.26 -2.91
C PRO A 64 14.46 -8.98 -1.80
N MET A 65 14.17 -7.98 -0.97
CA MET A 65 14.87 -7.81 0.30
C MET A 65 14.51 -9.02 1.15
N THR A 66 15.48 -9.89 1.42
CA THR A 66 15.28 -11.08 2.25
C THR A 66 14.84 -10.62 3.64
N ILE A 67 13.53 -10.64 3.86
CA ILE A 67 12.96 -10.52 5.20
C ILE A 67 13.21 -11.88 5.83
N THR A 68 14.40 -12.05 6.43
CA THR A 68 14.69 -13.20 7.26
C THR A 68 13.62 -13.21 8.34
N ALA A 69 12.72 -14.20 8.27
CA ALA A 69 11.73 -14.46 9.29
C ALA A 69 12.49 -14.62 10.61
N ILE A 70 12.26 -13.72 11.55
CA ILE A 70 12.64 -13.96 12.93
C ILE A 70 11.61 -14.98 13.43
N SER A 71 12.02 -16.23 13.43
CA SER A 71 11.41 -17.33 14.18
C SER A 71 11.49 -17.07 15.67
#